data_AF-A0A6S7IGN5-F1
#
_entry.id   AF-A0A6S7IGN5-F1
#
_cell.length_a   1.000
_cell.length_b   1.000
_cell.length_c   1.000
_cell.angle_alpha   90.00
_cell.angle_beta   90.00
_cell.angle_gamma   90.00
#
_symmetry.space_group_name_H-M   'P 1'
#
loop_
_entity.id
_entity.type
_entity.pdbx_description
1 polymer ?
#
loop_
_entity_poly.entity_id
_entity_poly.type
_entity_poly.pdbx_seq_one_letter_code
_entity_poly.pdbx_strand_id
1 'polypeptide(L)'
;MSLDVWRFVTCGKGVASEHRGNHLFEKDQLARFKYLPEDWWYYINQDGEGVAVDFPFMARPVLSWSPQKFTQKGGKLVKAARFPIEKVCLTIIRRACNTDSIS
;
A
#
# COMPACT_ATOMS: atom_id res chain seq x y z
N MET A 1 20.94 6.46 -7.55
CA MET A 1 20.11 5.24 -7.68
C MET A 1 18.95 5.36 -6.70
N SER A 2 18.11 6.36 -6.91
CA SER A 2 17.05 6.80 -6.00
C SER A 2 15.77 6.89 -6.82
N LEU A 3 14.65 6.38 -6.29
CA LEU A 3 13.25 6.70 -6.60
C LEU A 3 12.34 5.47 -6.70
N ASP A 4 12.86 4.26 -6.94
CA ASP A 4 12.02 3.04 -6.94
C ASP A 4 11.76 2.56 -5.51
N VAL A 5 10.95 3.35 -4.80
CA VAL A 5 10.48 3.08 -3.43
C VAL A 5 9.76 1.73 -3.39
N TRP A 6 9.04 1.39 -4.47
CA TRP A 6 8.29 0.14 -4.53
C TRP A 6 9.20 -1.08 -4.54
N ARG A 7 10.21 -1.11 -5.43
CA ARG A 7 11.22 -2.18 -5.44
C ARG A 7 12.03 -2.22 -4.16
N PHE A 8 12.29 -1.08 -3.53
CA PHE A 8 12.93 -1.05 -2.21
C PHE A 8 12.06 -1.72 -1.14
N VAL A 9 10.76 -1.43 -1.10
CA VAL A 9 9.82 -1.98 -0.11
C VAL A 9 9.62 -3.49 -0.31
N THR A 10 9.49 -3.94 -1.54
CA THR A 10 9.22 -5.36 -1.85
C THR A 10 10.49 -6.18 -1.97
N CYS A 11 11.67 -5.56 -1.96
CA CYS A 11 12.95 -6.19 -2.37
C CYS A 11 12.89 -6.84 -3.77
N GLY A 12 11.96 -6.41 -4.63
CA GLY A 12 11.69 -7.08 -5.91
C GLY A 12 11.01 -8.45 -5.79
N LYS A 13 10.43 -8.79 -4.63
CA LYS A 13 9.60 -9.98 -4.44
C LYS A 13 8.21 -9.80 -5.07
N GLY A 14 7.36 -10.80 -4.89
CA GLY A 14 5.98 -10.87 -5.37
C GLY A 14 5.84 -11.78 -6.59
N VAL A 15 4.63 -12.29 -6.80
CA VAL A 15 4.29 -13.16 -7.94
C VAL A 15 3.36 -12.41 -8.89
N ALA A 16 3.60 -12.53 -10.20
CA ALA A 16 2.69 -11.92 -11.18
C ALA A 16 1.28 -12.50 -11.02
N SER A 17 0.27 -11.64 -10.90
CA SER A 17 -1.14 -12.04 -10.95
C SER A 17 -1.56 -12.33 -12.39
N GLU A 18 -2.62 -13.12 -12.56
CA GLU A 18 -3.31 -13.30 -13.84
C GLU A 18 -3.78 -11.95 -14.44
N HIS A 19 -4.06 -10.97 -13.58
CA HIS A 19 -4.38 -9.61 -14.02
C HIS A 19 -3.10 -8.82 -14.33
N ARG A 20 -2.86 -8.57 -15.63
CA ARG A 20 -1.67 -7.87 -16.14
C ARG A 20 -1.28 -6.64 -15.31
N GLY A 21 -0.01 -6.61 -14.89
CA GLY A 21 0.59 -5.49 -14.16
C GLY A 21 0.35 -5.51 -12.64
N ASN A 22 -0.46 -6.44 -12.14
CA ASN A 22 -0.61 -6.67 -10.70
C ASN A 22 0.36 -7.75 -10.21
N HIS A 23 0.81 -7.60 -8.98
CA HIS A 23 1.65 -8.58 -8.29
C HIS A 23 1.00 -8.94 -6.95
N LEU A 24 1.11 -10.20 -6.56
CA LEU A 24 0.64 -10.74 -5.30
C LEU A 24 1.79 -10.76 -4.30
N PHE A 25 1.51 -10.33 -3.07
CA PHE A 25 2.51 -10.24 -1.99
C PHE A 25 2.03 -10.94 -0.74
N GLU A 26 2.89 -11.81 -0.22
CA GLU A 26 2.76 -12.37 1.12
C GLU A 26 3.23 -11.37 2.18
N LYS A 27 2.78 -11.57 3.42
CA LYS A 27 3.12 -10.71 4.57
C LYS A 27 4.63 -10.54 4.77
N ASP A 28 5.40 -11.63 4.70
CA ASP A 28 6.86 -11.65 4.91
C ASP A 28 7.64 -10.96 3.78
N GLN A 29 7.02 -10.79 2.61
CA GLN A 29 7.63 -10.13 1.46
C GLN A 29 7.62 -8.61 1.59
N LEU A 30 6.88 -8.08 2.56
CA LEU A 30 6.76 -6.66 2.88
C LEU A 30 7.62 -6.25 4.07
N ALA A 31 8.57 -7.09 4.48
CA ALA A 31 9.40 -6.91 5.67
C ALA A 31 10.15 -5.56 5.76
N ARG A 32 10.24 -4.79 4.67
CA ARG A 32 10.82 -3.42 4.68
C ARG A 32 9.82 -2.31 4.95
N PHE A 33 8.55 -2.61 5.19
CA PHE A 33 7.59 -1.71 5.84
C PHE A 33 7.91 -1.54 7.34
N LYS A 34 9.16 -1.22 7.66
CA LYS A 34 9.68 -1.04 9.03
C LYS A 34 9.01 0.08 9.84
N TYR A 35 8.14 0.87 9.20
CA TYR A 35 7.40 1.96 9.81
C TYR A 35 5.91 1.63 10.00
N LEU A 36 5.45 0.45 9.56
CA LEU A 36 4.12 -0.01 9.94
C LEU A 36 4.16 -0.61 11.35
N PRO A 37 3.08 -0.48 12.12
CA PRO A 37 2.88 -1.27 13.33
C PRO A 37 3.05 -2.77 13.06
N GLU A 38 3.55 -3.55 14.02
CA GLU A 38 3.77 -5.01 13.84
C GLU A 38 2.45 -5.77 13.53
N ASP A 39 1.35 -5.23 14.04
CA ASP A 39 -0.02 -5.70 13.91
C ASP A 39 -0.80 -5.01 12.78
N TRP A 40 -0.13 -4.27 11.88
CA TRP A 40 -0.81 -3.50 10.82
C TRP A 40 -1.80 -4.31 9.96
N TRP A 41 -1.62 -5.63 9.91
CA TRP A 41 -2.35 -6.57 9.07
C TRP A 41 -3.55 -7.23 9.77
N TYR A 42 -3.79 -6.96 11.05
CA TYR A 42 -4.98 -7.46 11.74
C TYR A 42 -5.38 -6.57 12.93
N TYR A 43 -6.57 -6.80 13.47
CA TYR A 43 -6.96 -6.30 14.79
C TYR A 43 -7.93 -7.29 15.45
N ILE A 44 -7.91 -7.34 16.78
CA ILE A 44 -8.84 -8.12 17.61
C ILE A 44 -9.54 -7.16 18.57
N ASN A 45 -10.83 -7.37 18.80
CA ASN A 45 -11.62 -6.67 19.81
C ASN A 45 -11.45 -7.31 21.21
N GLN A 46 -12.17 -6.79 22.21
CA GLN A 46 -12.10 -7.30 23.58
C GLN A 46 -12.65 -8.71 23.75
N ASP A 47 -13.52 -9.15 22.84
CA ASP A 47 -14.17 -10.46 22.85
C ASP A 47 -13.32 -11.55 22.16
N GLY A 48 -12.13 -11.20 21.66
CA GLY A 48 -11.24 -12.13 20.98
C GLY A 48 -11.56 -12.34 19.50
N GLU A 49 -12.47 -11.55 18.93
CA GLU A 49 -12.87 -11.59 17.52
C GLU A 49 -12.24 -10.44 16.73
N GLY A 50 -11.99 -10.63 15.44
CA GLY A 50 -11.21 -9.67 14.69
C GLY A 50 -11.30 -9.82 13.18
N VAL A 51 -10.51 -8.98 12.52
CA VAL A 51 -10.34 -9.01 11.07
C VAL A 51 -8.86 -8.96 10.74
N ALA A 52 -8.43 -9.86 9.84
CA ALA A 52 -7.08 -9.92 9.32
C ALA A 52 -7.08 -9.70 7.81
N VAL A 53 -5.95 -9.24 7.29
CA VAL A 53 -5.66 -9.28 5.85
C VAL A 53 -5.61 -10.74 5.41
N ASP A 54 -6.34 -11.05 4.34
CA ASP A 54 -6.25 -12.32 3.66
C ASP A 54 -5.11 -12.25 2.63
N PHE A 55 -3.99 -12.89 2.95
CA PHE A 55 -2.80 -12.90 2.11
C PHE A 55 -2.85 -14.06 1.09
N PRO A 56 -2.25 -13.89 -0.10
CA PRO A 56 -1.54 -12.70 -0.55
C PRO A 56 -2.50 -11.58 -0.98
N PHE A 57 -2.13 -10.31 -0.73
CA PHE A 57 -2.87 -9.19 -1.30
C PHE A 57 -2.28 -8.76 -2.64
N MET A 58 -3.07 -8.06 -3.44
CA MET A 58 -2.67 -7.60 -4.77
C MET A 58 -2.20 -6.15 -4.75
N ALA A 59 -1.07 -5.86 -5.40
CA ALA A 59 -0.54 -4.52 -5.57
C ALA A 59 -0.18 -4.19 -7.02
N ARG A 60 -0.42 -2.94 -7.41
CA ARG A 60 -0.14 -2.44 -8.76
C ARG A 60 0.50 -1.05 -8.71
N PRO A 61 1.72 -0.89 -9.22
CA PRO A 61 2.29 0.41 -9.51
C PRO A 61 1.44 1.13 -10.56
N VAL A 62 1.10 2.39 -10.31
CA VAL A 62 0.33 3.24 -11.22
C VAL A 62 0.96 4.61 -11.30
N LEU A 63 1.00 5.17 -12.51
CA LEU A 63 1.29 6.58 -12.71
C LEU A 63 -0.01 7.37 -12.55
N SER A 64 0.02 8.38 -11.70
CA SER A 64 -1.12 9.27 -11.47
C SER A 64 -0.67 10.72 -11.44
N TRP A 65 -1.58 11.67 -11.61
CA TRP A 65 -1.25 13.08 -11.44
C TRP A 65 -1.24 13.47 -9.97
N SER A 66 -0.31 14.35 -9.58
CA SER A 66 -0.27 14.96 -8.25
C SER A 66 -1.63 15.56 -7.87
N PRO A 67 -1.97 15.67 -6.57
CA PRO A 67 -3.15 16.44 -6.16
C PRO A 67 -3.12 17.86 -6.74
N GLN A 68 -4.30 18.48 -6.91
CA GLN A 68 -4.37 19.88 -7.31
C GLN A 68 -3.72 20.72 -6.20
N LYS A 69 -2.72 21.51 -6.59
CA LYS A 69 -2.05 22.46 -5.70
C LYS A 69 -2.36 23.88 -6.13
N PHE A 70 -2.16 24.81 -5.22
CA PHE A 70 -2.23 26.23 -5.49
C PHE A 70 -0.89 26.87 -5.12
N THR A 71 -0.52 27.91 -5.84
CA THR A 71 0.65 28.75 -5.54
C THR A 71 0.20 30.20 -5.49
N GLN A 72 0.97 31.05 -4.79
CA GLN A 72 0.67 32.47 -4.71
C GLN A 72 1.44 33.22 -5.81
N LYS A 73 0.72 33.99 -6.63
CA LYS A 73 1.32 34.85 -7.67
C LYS A 73 0.65 36.21 -7.65
N GLY A 74 1.41 37.26 -7.32
CA GLY A 74 0.88 38.63 -7.21
C GLY A 74 -0.24 38.76 -6.18
N GLY A 75 -0.09 38.13 -5.01
CA GLY A 75 -1.07 38.17 -3.91
C GLY A 75 -2.32 37.29 -4.12
N LYS A 76 -2.52 36.69 -5.30
CA LYS A 76 -3.65 35.80 -5.59
C LYS A 76 -3.22 34.34 -5.58
N LEU A 77 -4.11 33.47 -5.09
CA LEU A 77 -3.96 32.02 -5.23
C LEU A 77 -4.30 31.61 -6.65
N VAL A 78 -3.35 30.94 -7.32
CA VAL A 78 -3.51 30.40 -8.67
C VAL A 78 -3.27 28.91 -8.68
N LYS A 79 -4.00 28.18 -9.53
CA LYS A 79 -3.80 26.73 -9.70
C LYS A 79 -2.38 26.45 -10.18
N ALA A 80 -1.65 25.63 -9.44
CA ALA A 80 -0.33 25.17 -9.83
C ALA A 80 -0.42 24.01 -10.82
N ALA A 81 0.61 23.86 -11.65
CA ALA A 81 0.74 22.71 -12.55
C ALA A 81 0.82 21.41 -11.75
N ARG A 82 0.18 20.37 -12.29
CA ARG A 82 0.27 19.00 -11.77
C ARG A 82 1.46 18.31 -12.42
N PHE A 83 2.07 17.38 -11.70
CA PHE A 83 3.17 16.55 -12.22
C PHE A 83 2.84 15.07 -12.01
N PRO A 84 3.40 14.16 -12.83
CA PRO A 84 3.18 12.72 -12.65
C PRO A 84 3.83 12.25 -11.34
N ILE A 85 3.13 11.38 -10.63
CA ILE A 85 3.54 10.74 -9.38
C ILE A 85 3.30 9.24 -9.51
N GLU A 86 4.33 8.47 -9.16
CA GLU A 86 4.21 7.03 -8.95
C GLU A 86 3.44 6.75 -7.66
N LYS A 87 2.39 5.94 -7.78
CA LYS A 87 1.61 5.43 -6.65
C LYS A 87 1.55 3.92 -6.72
N VAL A 88 1.19 3.31 -5.60
CA VAL A 88 0.85 1.89 -5.55
C VAL A 88 -0.62 1.78 -5.16
N CYS A 89 -1.38 1.04 -5.95
CA CYS A 89 -2.75 0.66 -5.66
C CYS A 89 -2.73 -0.70 -4.97
N LEU A 90 -3.28 -0.78 -3.76
CA LEU A 90 -3.37 -2.03 -2.99
C LEU A 90 -4.82 -2.51 -2.98
N THR A 91 -5.05 -3.75 -3.35
CA THR A 91 -6.33 -4.45 -3.21
C THR A 91 -6.17 -5.45 -2.07
N ILE A 92 -6.71 -5.10 -0.91
CA ILE A 92 -6.60 -5.86 0.32
C ILE A 92 -7.94 -6.54 0.59
N ILE A 93 -7.95 -7.87 0.58
CA ILE A 93 -9.08 -8.68 1.02
C ILE A 93 -8.96 -8.89 2.53
N ARG A 94 -10.09 -8.94 3.22
CA ARG A 94 -10.17 -9.10 4.66
C ARG A 94 -10.91 -10.39 4.99
N ARG A 95 -10.40 -11.15 5.96
CA ARG A 95 -11.04 -12.35 6.51
C ARG A 95 -11.34 -12.17 7.99
N ALA A 96 -12.41 -12.81 8.46
CA ALA A 96 -12.65 -12.94 9.89
C ALA A 96 -11.51 -13.73 10.54
N CYS A 97 -11.18 -13.37 11.78
CA CYS A 97 -10.17 -14.05 12.58
C CYS A 97 -10.53 -13.95 14.06
N ASN A 98 -9.88 -14.77 14.86
CA ASN A 98 -9.90 -14.78 16.31
C ASN A 98 -8.47 -15.02 16.84
N THR A 99 -8.31 -15.04 18.16
CA THR A 99 -7.02 -15.25 18.85
C THR A 99 -6.27 -16.51 18.39
N ASP A 100 -6.98 -17.57 18.01
CA ASP A 100 -6.36 -18.85 17.61
C ASP A 100 -5.88 -18.85 16.15
N SER A 101 -6.42 -17.97 15.32
CA SER A 101 -6.22 -17.96 13.86
C SER A 101 -5.19 -16.94 13.35
N ILE A 102 -4.54 -16.22 14.28
CA ILE A 102 -3.59 -15.12 14.01
C ILE A 102 -2.13 -15.54 14.28
N SER A 103 -1.91 -16.73 14.87
CA SER A 103 -0.58 -17.30 15.17
C SER A 103 0.27 -17.58 13.93
#